data_AF-A0A9D2RF76-F1
#
_entry.id   AF-A0A9D2RF76-F1
#
_cell.length_a   1.000
_cell.length_b   1.000
_cell.length_c   1.000
_cell.angle_alpha   90.00
_cell.angle_beta   90.00
_cell.angle_gamma   90.00
#
_symmetry.space_group_name_H-M   'P 1'
#
loop_
_entity.id
_entity.type
_entity.pdbx_description
1 polymer ?
#
loop_
_entity_poly.entity_id
_entity_poly.type
_entity_poly.pdbx_seq_one_letter_code
_entity_poly.pdbx_strand_id
1 'polypeptide(L)'
;NLLHHTDNDPRGLAQTLWRLSVPATTPVMESLGDEVLIEWGGAVRWLYSSVEEAQIRAWAVSVGGTATAFRIPPELDINSPFHPLPAPLLRLQQNLKRAFDPAGILNPGRLYPGAL
;
A
#
# COMPACT_ATOMS: atom_id res chain seq x y z
N ASN A 1 19.91 6.88 3.52
CA ASN A 1 18.63 7.37 4.06
C ASN A 1 17.57 7.10 2.99
N LEU A 2 16.71 6.09 3.18
CA LEU A 2 15.78 5.58 2.15
C LEU A 2 14.87 6.66 1.53
N LEU A 3 14.58 7.73 2.28
CA LEU A 3 13.74 8.84 1.82
C LEU A 3 14.40 9.65 0.67
N HIS A 4 15.74 9.76 0.62
CA HIS A 4 16.39 10.54 -0.44
C HIS A 4 16.47 9.80 -1.78
N HIS A 5 16.41 8.46 -1.78
CA HIS A 5 16.48 7.71 -3.03
C HIS A 5 15.17 7.77 -3.81
N THR A 6 14.01 7.79 -3.14
CA THR A 6 12.71 7.66 -3.81
C THR A 6 12.16 8.96 -4.43
N ASP A 7 12.66 10.13 -4.00
CA ASP A 7 12.19 11.44 -4.50
C ASP A 7 12.73 11.78 -5.89
N ASN A 8 13.94 11.32 -6.22
CA ASN A 8 14.59 11.53 -7.52
C ASN A 8 14.76 10.24 -8.31
N ASP A 9 14.13 9.15 -7.88
CA ASP A 9 14.16 7.89 -8.62
C ASP A 9 13.29 8.02 -9.87
N PRO A 10 13.84 7.89 -11.09
CA PRO A 10 13.04 7.97 -12.31
C PRO A 10 11.94 6.89 -12.38
N ARG A 11 12.08 5.78 -11.63
CA ARG A 11 11.03 4.77 -11.50
C ARG A 11 9.74 5.34 -10.90
N GLY A 12 9.84 6.32 -10.01
CA GLY A 12 8.69 6.97 -9.39
C GLY A 12 7.79 7.77 -10.35
N LEU A 13 8.23 7.97 -11.59
CA LEU A 13 7.43 8.60 -12.65
C LEU A 13 6.55 7.59 -13.40
N ALA A 14 6.88 6.29 -13.36
CA ALA A 14 6.23 5.26 -14.17
C ALA A 14 5.73 4.05 -13.36
N GLN A 15 6.17 3.89 -12.11
CA GLN A 15 5.89 2.73 -11.27
C GLN A 15 5.36 3.17 -9.91
N THR A 16 4.44 2.37 -9.36
CA THR A 16 3.98 2.58 -7.99
C THR A 16 5.04 2.08 -7.02
N LEU A 17 5.38 2.90 -6.03
CA LEU A 17 6.19 2.46 -4.89
C LEU A 17 5.28 1.80 -3.86
N TRP A 18 5.49 0.51 -3.63
CA TRP A 18 4.74 -0.29 -2.67
C TRP A 18 5.51 -0.45 -1.37
N ARG A 19 4.77 -0.38 -0.26
CA ARG A 19 5.23 -0.84 1.06
C ARG A 19 4.51 -2.14 1.40
N LEU A 20 5.27 -3.22 1.48
CA LEU A 20 4.80 -4.55 1.85
C LEU A 20 5.15 -4.82 3.32
N SER A 21 4.16 -5.20 4.11
CA SER A 21 4.36 -5.67 5.49
C SER A 21 4.09 -7.17 5.50
N VAL A 22 5.13 -7.99 5.67
CA VAL A 22 5.08 -9.46 5.55
C VAL A 22 5.95 -10.09 6.65
N PRO A 23 5.82 -11.39 6.98
CA PRO A 23 6.74 -12.05 7.90
C PRO A 23 8.21 -11.90 7.46
N ALA A 24 9.12 -11.68 8.40
CA ALA A 24 10.55 -11.50 8.10
C ALA A 24 11.18 -12.72 7.41
N THR A 25 10.60 -13.91 7.61
CA THR A 25 11.02 -15.17 7.01
C THR A 25 10.46 -15.41 5.61
N THR A 26 9.68 -14.47 5.06
CA THR A 26 9.13 -14.59 3.70
C THR A 26 10.30 -14.69 2.70
N PRO A 27 10.31 -15.61 1.73
CA PRO A 27 11.36 -15.66 0.71
C PRO A 27 11.44 -14.38 -0.14
N VAL A 28 12.57 -14.17 -0.84
CA VAL A 28 12.68 -13.08 -1.83
C VAL A 28 11.65 -13.33 -2.94
N MET A 29 11.07 -12.25 -3.42
CA MET A 29 9.98 -12.25 -4.38
C MET A 29 10.55 -11.89 -5.76
N GLU A 30 10.57 -12.85 -6.67
CA GLU A 30 11.17 -12.65 -8.00
C GLU A 30 10.18 -12.10 -9.03
N SER A 31 8.87 -12.24 -8.80
CA SER A 31 7.86 -12.04 -9.86
C SER A 31 7.09 -10.71 -9.82
N LEU A 32 7.30 -9.85 -8.82
CA LEU A 32 6.50 -8.63 -8.64
C LEU A 32 7.23 -7.33 -8.94
N GLY A 33 8.51 -7.37 -9.29
CA GLY A 33 9.24 -6.22 -9.83
C GLY A 33 10.74 -6.40 -9.72
N ASP A 34 11.46 -5.39 -10.19
CA ASP A 34 12.88 -5.53 -10.58
C ASP A 34 13.85 -5.47 -9.39
N GLU A 35 13.48 -4.79 -8.30
CA GLU A 35 14.34 -4.61 -7.13
C GLU A 35 13.51 -4.43 -5.85
N VAL A 36 13.90 -5.14 -4.78
CA VAL A 36 13.25 -5.08 -3.46
C VAL A 36 14.26 -4.60 -2.42
N LEU A 37 13.93 -3.52 -1.72
CA LEU A 37 14.67 -3.10 -0.54
C LEU A 37 14.00 -3.68 0.71
N ILE A 38 14.77 -4.35 1.54
CA ILE A 38 14.29 -4.94 2.80
C ILE A 38 14.72 -4.02 3.95
N GLU A 39 13.75 -3.59 4.76
CA GLU A 39 14.00 -2.80 5.98
C GLU A 39 14.71 -3.64 7.05
N TRP A 40 15.36 -2.96 8.00
CA TRP A 40 16.24 -3.55 9.01
C TRP A 40 15.67 -4.79 9.72
N GLY A 41 14.37 -4.79 10.03
CA GLY A 41 13.69 -5.89 10.72
C GLY A 41 13.17 -7.03 9.82
N GLY A 42 13.44 -7.00 8.51
CA GLY A 42 13.04 -8.02 7.54
C GLY A 42 11.55 -8.07 7.19
N ALA A 43 10.69 -7.49 8.03
CA ALA A 43 9.23 -7.57 7.92
C ALA A 43 8.60 -6.47 7.03
N VAL A 44 9.39 -5.48 6.59
CA VAL A 44 8.94 -4.45 5.66
C VAL A 44 9.80 -4.48 4.41
N ARG A 45 9.14 -4.41 3.25
CA ARG A 45 9.79 -4.37 1.95
C ARG A 45 9.27 -3.21 1.13
N TRP A 46 10.18 -2.57 0.42
CA TRP A 46 9.89 -1.50 -0.53
C TRP A 46 10.16 -2.02 -1.94
N LEU A 47 9.21 -1.80 -2.84
CA LEU A 47 9.26 -2.31 -4.19
C LEU A 47 8.65 -1.28 -5.15
N TYR A 48 9.38 -0.91 -6.19
CA TYR A 48 8.77 -0.29 -7.37
C TYR A 48 8.18 -1.38 -8.25
N SER A 49 6.93 -1.22 -8.67
CA SER A 49 6.27 -2.18 -9.54
C SER A 49 5.29 -1.53 -10.50
N SER A 50 5.27 -2.05 -11.73
CA SER A 50 4.26 -1.80 -12.76
C SER A 50 3.19 -2.89 -12.80
N VAL A 51 3.28 -3.90 -11.94
CA VAL A 51 2.31 -4.99 -11.85
C VAL A 51 0.99 -4.45 -11.30
N GLU A 52 -0.12 -5.03 -11.75
CA GLU A 52 -1.47 -4.67 -11.30
C GLU A 52 -1.62 -4.75 -9.77
N GLU A 53 -2.32 -3.77 -9.19
CA GLU A 53 -2.49 -3.70 -7.73
C GLU A 53 -3.09 -4.97 -7.12
N ALA A 54 -3.99 -5.64 -7.84
CA ALA A 54 -4.62 -6.88 -7.40
C ALA A 54 -3.60 -8.00 -7.21
N GLN A 55 -2.61 -8.11 -8.10
CA GLN A 55 -1.58 -9.13 -8.04
C GLN A 55 -0.60 -8.88 -6.89
N ILE A 56 -0.19 -7.62 -6.68
CA ILE A 56 0.65 -7.22 -5.53
C ILE A 56 -0.03 -7.59 -4.21
N ARG A 57 -1.33 -7.26 -4.08
CA ARG A 57 -2.09 -7.56 -2.86
C ARG A 57 -2.36 -9.05 -2.69
N ALA A 58 -2.67 -9.77 -3.76
CA ALA A 58 -2.88 -11.22 -3.70
C ALA A 58 -1.62 -11.94 -3.22
N TRP A 59 -0.44 -11.53 -3.68
CA TRP A 59 0.82 -12.05 -3.17
C TRP A 59 1.04 -11.70 -1.70
N ALA A 60 0.80 -10.45 -1.29
CA ALA A 60 0.97 -10.06 0.10
C ALA A 60 0.07 -10.90 1.02
N VAL A 61 -1.19 -11.15 0.61
CA VAL A 61 -2.13 -12.00 1.34
C VAL A 61 -1.66 -13.45 1.39
N SER A 62 -1.12 -14.00 0.29
CA SER A 62 -0.69 -15.41 0.25
C SER A 62 0.46 -15.71 1.23
N VAL A 63 1.24 -14.69 1.60
CA VAL A 63 2.30 -14.79 2.61
C VAL A 63 1.87 -14.26 4.00
N GLY A 64 0.59 -13.96 4.20
CA GLY A 64 0.04 -13.50 5.49
C GLY A 64 0.34 -12.03 5.81
N GLY A 65 0.55 -11.20 4.81
CA GLY A 65 0.88 -9.78 4.92
C GLY A 65 -0.08 -8.83 4.21
N THR A 66 0.36 -7.58 4.07
CA THR A 66 -0.42 -6.48 3.45
C THR A 66 0.45 -5.66 2.51
N ALA A 67 -0.19 -5.02 1.53
CA ALA A 67 0.44 -4.11 0.58
C ALA A 67 -0.28 -2.76 0.54
N THR A 68 0.48 -1.68 0.73
CA THR A 68 0.04 -0.29 0.63
C THR A 68 0.79 0.41 -0.50
N ALA A 69 0.08 1.04 -1.42
CA ALA A 69 0.68 1.92 -2.40
C ALA A 69 1.11 3.21 -1.70
N PHE A 70 2.41 3.42 -1.61
CA PHE A 70 3.01 4.53 -0.87
C PHE A 70 3.19 5.77 -1.74
N ARG A 71 3.60 5.59 -3.00
CA ARG A 71 3.63 6.65 -4.03
C ARG A 71 3.07 6.12 -5.32
N ILE A 72 2.12 6.87 -5.88
CA ILE A 72 1.39 6.53 -7.09
C ILE A 72 1.72 7.64 -8.09
N PRO A 73 2.31 7.31 -9.25
CA PRO A 73 2.49 8.27 -10.33
C PRO A 73 1.14 8.91 -10.72
N PRO A 74 1.08 10.19 -11.08
CA PRO A 74 -0.18 10.86 -11.43
C PRO A 74 -0.97 10.19 -12.56
N GLU A 75 -0.28 9.50 -13.46
CA GLU A 75 -0.85 8.82 -14.63
C GLU A 75 -1.40 7.42 -14.32
N LEU A 76 -1.15 6.90 -13.11
CA LEU A 76 -1.63 5.57 -12.71
C LEU A 76 -2.85 5.69 -11.80
N ASP A 77 -3.89 4.95 -12.16
CA ASP A 77 -5.09 4.82 -11.33
C ASP A 77 -4.98 3.59 -10.43
N ILE A 78 -5.14 3.80 -9.12
CA ILE A 78 -5.17 2.76 -8.10
C ILE A 78 -6.43 2.99 -7.27
N ASN A 79 -7.28 1.96 -7.17
CA ASN A 79 -8.58 2.04 -6.51
C ASN A 79 -8.50 2.54 -5.06
N SER A 80 -7.43 2.19 -4.33
CA SER A 80 -7.16 2.71 -2.99
C SER A 80 -5.68 2.57 -2.65
N PRO A 81 -5.04 3.57 -2.01
CA PRO A 81 -3.66 3.39 -1.57
C PRO A 81 -3.50 2.32 -0.47
N PHE A 82 -4.54 2.05 0.31
CA PHE A 82 -4.47 1.13 1.46
C PHE A 82 -4.83 -0.30 1.09
N HIS A 83 -4.29 -1.26 1.86
CA HIS A 83 -4.72 -2.65 1.76
C HIS A 83 -6.22 -2.79 2.09
N PRO A 84 -7.03 -3.45 1.25
CA PRO A 84 -8.45 -3.64 1.52
C PRO A 84 -8.67 -4.34 2.87
N LEU A 85 -9.63 -3.84 3.62
CA LEU A 85 -10.04 -4.45 4.88
C LEU A 85 -11.11 -5.50 4.63
N PRO A 86 -11.10 -6.62 5.38
CA PRO A 86 -12.26 -7.49 5.48
C PRO A 86 -13.52 -6.69 5.84
N ALA A 87 -14.65 -7.04 5.23
CA ALA A 87 -15.89 -6.28 5.38
C ALA A 87 -16.30 -5.95 6.84
N PRO A 88 -16.13 -6.85 7.83
CA PRO A 88 -16.43 -6.51 9.22
C PRO A 88 -15.55 -5.40 9.79
N LEU A 89 -14.25 -5.41 9.50
CA LEU A 89 -13.30 -4.40 9.97
C LEU A 89 -13.54 -3.06 9.27
N LEU A 90 -13.85 -3.09 7.97
CA LEU A 90 -14.22 -1.88 7.24
C LEU A 90 -15.44 -1.19 7.87
N ARG A 91 -16.51 -1.94 8.16
CA ARG A 91 -17.70 -1.40 8.82
C ARG A 91 -17.38 -0.81 10.20
N LEU A 92 -16.58 -1.50 11.00
CA LEU A 92 -16.16 -1.02 12.31
C LEU A 92 -15.40 0.31 12.18
N GLN A 93 -14.43 0.38 11.29
CA GLN A 93 -13.65 1.59 11.09
C GLN A 93 -14.50 2.76 10.55
N GLN A 94 -15.45 2.51 9.65
CA GLN A 94 -16.38 3.54 9.18
C GLN A 94 -17.30 4.06 10.30
N ASN A 95 -17.74 3.18 11.21
CA ASN A 95 -18.50 3.60 12.40
C ASN A 95 -17.66 4.51 13.31
N LEU A 96 -16.39 4.14 13.56
CA LEU A 96 -15.47 4.97 14.32
C LEU A 96 -15.24 6.32 13.62
N LYS A 97 -14.98 6.33 12.31
CA LYS A 97 -14.80 7.56 11.53
C LYS A 97 -15.99 8.50 11.66
N ARG A 98 -17.23 7.98 11.58
CA ARG A 98 -18.46 8.77 11.76
C ARG A 98 -18.62 9.31 13.18
N ALA A 99 -18.24 8.54 14.20
CA ALA A 99 -18.32 8.98 15.59
C ALA A 99 -17.29 10.08 15.91
N PHE A 100 -16.07 9.96 15.40
CA PHE A 100 -14.97 10.90 15.69
C PHE A 100 -14.91 12.11 14.75
N ASP A 101 -15.43 11.99 13.53
CA ASP A 101 -15.49 13.09 12.57
C ASP A 101 -16.84 13.11 11.83
N PRO A 102 -17.93 13.51 12.51
CA PRO A 102 -19.27 13.55 11.92
C PRO A 102 -19.38 14.51 10.72
N ALA A 103 -18.53 15.54 10.67
CA ALA A 103 -18.51 16.55 9.61
C ALA A 103 -17.61 16.15 8.42
N GLY A 104 -16.86 15.04 8.51
CA GLY A 104 -16.01 14.55 7.43
C GLY A 104 -14.80 15.44 7.09
N ILE A 105 -14.34 16.28 8.01
CA ILE A 105 -13.28 17.28 7.78
C ILE A 105 -11.90 16.61 7.65
N LEU A 106 -11.67 15.51 8.35
CA LEU A 106 -10.36 14.86 8.42
C LEU A 106 -10.17 13.86 7.27
N ASN A 107 -9.29 14.19 6.31
CA ASN A 107 -8.94 13.31 5.18
C ASN A 107 -10.16 12.87 4.32
N PRO A 108 -10.97 13.80 3.80
CA PRO A 108 -12.13 13.47 2.97
C PRO A 108 -11.72 12.63 1.76
N GLY A 109 -12.49 11.57 1.47
CA GLY A 109 -12.26 10.68 0.33
C GLY A 109 -11.00 9.80 0.38
N ARG A 110 -10.12 9.95 1.39
CA ARG A 110 -8.79 9.31 1.35
C ARG A 110 -8.71 7.93 2.00
N LEU A 111 -9.49 7.66 3.05
CA LEU A 111 -9.38 6.43 3.83
C LEU A 111 -10.34 5.32 3.37
N TYR A 112 -11.57 5.67 3.05
CA TYR A 112 -12.61 4.71 2.67
C TYR A 112 -13.32 5.23 1.41
N PRO A 113 -13.26 4.49 0.29
CA PRO A 113 -13.98 4.85 -0.91
C PRO A 113 -15.50 4.97 -0.60
N GLY A 114 -16.10 6.12 -0.92
CA GLY A 114 -17.54 6.37 -0.75
C GLY A 114 -18.04 6.47 0.70
N ALA A 115 -17.16 6.63 1.70
CA ALA A 115 -17.60 6.93 3.07
C ALA A 115 -17.51 8.45 3.34
N LEU A 116 -18.71 9.05 3.42
CA LEU A 116 -19.00 10.48 3.56
C LEU A 116 -18.64 11.32 2.32
#